data_AF-A0AAU7UI78-F1
#
_entry.id   AF-A0AAU7UI78-F1
#
_cell.length_a   1.000
_cell.length_b   1.000
_cell.length_c   1.000
_cell.angle_alpha   90.00
_cell.angle_beta   90.00
_cell.angle_gamma   90.00
#
_symmetry.space_group_name_H-M   'P 1'
#
loop_
_entity.id
_entity.type
_entity.pdbx_description
1 polymer ?
#
loop_
_entity_poly.entity_id
_entity_poly.type
_entity_poly.pdbx_seq_one_letter_code
_entity_poly.pdbx_strand_id
1 'polypeptide(L)'
;MAQSHPETIVPSPHPRTVLVLGATGYIGGRLVPRLLQAGHRVRVAVRSPQKLEQVPWVDQVDVHRVDLDDGHGLAEAATGVEVIHHLVHSMGSGHDFEKKEAATAHRVAEVAEAAGVRRIVYLGGLHPDKADLSMHMRSRAQVGRILLDSPVPTIAFQAGIIIGSGSASFEMVRHLAMTLRLMPAPNWVNNRVEPLAVRDVLYYLLKAVDLDEDVNRAFDIGSHDVHKYADIMKRFGAIAGLKPRHVLVLPLPAPTLSGIWVGLVTPLPFTLTLPLVQSLQENAVTKDSDIDEVIPPPPDGLLSYEQSVRLALQREAEGAVDTNWAAVAGGLDQAAKPLPNDPEWAGERVYTDDRTLRFPDLTPEQLWPVVEGIGGQHGWYSWPLAWRVRGVWDKIVGGAGLNRGRRLPDRLRVGDPVDWWRVEELEPGHRLLLRAEMRVSGRAWLEFTTSKAGRGSDLRQRAIFIPKGIRGQLYWAFVSPFHRFIFPAMAKNIARAAEKP
;
A
#
# COMPACT_ATOMS: atom_id res chain seq x y z
N MET A 1 8.28 22.15 7.31
CA MET A 1 8.84 21.25 6.28
C MET A 1 9.89 20.41 6.97
N ALA A 2 9.58 19.16 7.35
CA ALA A 2 10.61 18.25 7.80
C ALA A 2 11.37 17.83 6.55
N GLN A 3 12.60 18.34 6.39
CA GLN A 3 13.48 17.91 5.30
C GLN A 3 13.80 16.45 5.57
N SER A 4 13.27 15.53 4.78
CA SER A 4 13.65 14.14 4.89
C SER A 4 15.10 14.00 4.44
N HIS A 5 15.99 13.77 5.40
CA HIS A 5 17.36 13.44 5.07
C HIS A 5 17.34 12.02 4.48
N PRO A 6 17.93 11.79 3.29
CA PRO A 6 18.04 10.45 2.75
C PRO A 6 18.82 9.60 3.76
N GLU A 7 18.20 8.52 4.24
CA GLU A 7 18.88 7.53 5.09
C GLU A 7 20.19 7.15 4.40
N THR A 8 21.33 7.21 5.09
CA THR A 8 22.60 6.81 4.47
C THR A 8 22.90 5.39 4.90
N ILE A 9 22.71 4.43 3.99
CA ILE A 9 23.16 3.06 4.25
C ILE A 9 24.67 3.02 4.08
N VAL A 10 25.34 2.72 5.19
CA VAL A 10 26.76 2.43 5.20
C VAL A 10 26.95 0.99 4.71
N PRO A 11 27.81 0.73 3.71
CA PRO A 11 28.17 -0.62 3.32
C PRO A 11 28.64 -1.45 4.51
N SER A 12 28.21 -2.71 4.58
CA SER A 12 28.71 -3.63 5.59
C SER A 12 30.21 -3.87 5.35
N PRO A 13 31.04 -3.85 6.42
CA PRO A 13 32.46 -4.21 6.32
C PRO A 13 32.65 -5.69 5.97
N HIS A 14 31.62 -6.52 6.14
CA HIS A 14 31.65 -7.96 5.89
C HIS A 14 30.47 -8.35 4.99
N PRO A 15 30.57 -8.15 3.66
CA PRO A 15 29.54 -8.59 2.72
C PRO A 15 29.18 -10.07 2.94
N ARG A 16 27.88 -10.34 3.07
CA ARG A 16 27.31 -11.67 3.35
C ARG A 16 26.43 -12.12 2.19
N THR A 17 26.25 -13.42 2.05
CA THR A 17 25.16 -13.98 1.22
C THR A 17 23.90 -14.13 2.07
N VAL A 18 22.85 -13.38 1.74
CA VAL A 18 21.61 -13.24 2.53
C VAL A 18 20.43 -13.81 1.75
N LEU A 19 19.71 -14.75 2.34
CA LEU A 19 18.45 -15.27 1.82
C LEU A 19 17.27 -14.57 2.47
N VAL A 20 16.39 -13.95 1.68
CA VAL A 20 15.17 -13.33 2.17
C VAL A 20 13.96 -14.21 1.85
N LEU A 21 13.42 -14.86 2.89
CA LEU A 21 12.11 -15.52 2.83
C LEU A 21 11.03 -14.44 3.02
N GLY A 22 10.11 -14.32 2.07
CA GLY A 22 9.06 -13.28 2.12
C GLY A 22 9.42 -11.97 1.39
N ALA A 23 10.31 -12.03 0.40
CA ALA A 23 10.71 -10.89 -0.42
C ALA A 23 9.56 -10.23 -1.20
N THR A 24 8.48 -10.95 -1.48
CA THR A 24 7.25 -10.38 -2.09
C THR A 24 6.37 -9.64 -1.10
N GLY A 25 6.62 -9.77 0.21
CA GLY A 25 5.86 -9.13 1.28
C GLY A 25 6.31 -7.70 1.56
N TYR A 26 5.51 -6.99 2.36
CA TYR A 26 5.69 -5.57 2.67
C TYR A 26 7.10 -5.23 3.17
N ILE A 27 7.59 -5.97 4.16
CA ILE A 27 8.92 -5.75 4.77
C ILE A 27 10.03 -6.27 3.85
N GLY A 28 9.91 -7.50 3.36
CA GLY A 28 10.93 -8.13 2.52
C GLY A 28 11.26 -7.32 1.26
N GLY A 29 10.24 -6.82 0.55
CA GLY A 29 10.45 -6.02 -0.66
C GLY A 29 11.15 -4.67 -0.42
N ARG A 30 11.10 -4.16 0.82
CA ARG A 30 11.77 -2.92 1.25
C ARG A 30 13.14 -3.17 1.87
N LEU A 31 13.38 -4.38 2.36
CA LEU A 31 14.66 -4.83 2.92
C LEU A 31 15.66 -5.18 1.82
N VAL A 32 15.23 -5.88 0.76
CA VAL A 32 16.12 -6.33 -0.33
C VAL A 32 16.98 -5.20 -0.92
N PRO A 33 16.43 -4.04 -1.32
CA PRO A 33 17.25 -2.92 -1.80
C PRO A 33 18.29 -2.43 -0.80
N ARG A 34 17.97 -2.50 0.50
CA ARG A 34 18.86 -2.03 1.57
C ARG A 34 20.02 -2.99 1.78
N LEU A 35 19.75 -4.29 1.73
CA LEU A 35 20.78 -5.32 1.76
C LEU A 35 21.74 -5.18 0.56
N LEU A 36 21.20 -4.96 -0.64
CA LEU A 36 22.01 -4.71 -1.84
C LEU A 36 22.88 -3.45 -1.71
N GLN A 37 22.31 -2.35 -1.22
CA GLN A 37 23.04 -1.10 -1.00
C GLN A 37 24.10 -1.19 0.09
N ALA A 38 23.87 -2.04 1.11
CA ALA A 38 24.87 -2.38 2.10
C ALA A 38 25.98 -3.31 1.55
N GLY A 39 25.89 -3.75 0.29
CA GLY A 39 26.92 -4.56 -0.37
C GLY A 39 26.75 -6.07 -0.19
N HIS A 40 25.66 -6.54 0.43
CA HIS A 40 25.40 -7.98 0.56
C HIS A 40 24.98 -8.59 -0.78
N ARG A 41 25.27 -9.88 -0.96
CA ARG A 41 24.69 -10.69 -2.03
C ARG A 41 23.32 -11.16 -1.59
N VAL A 42 22.28 -10.84 -2.34
CA VAL A 42 20.91 -11.14 -1.93
C VAL A 42 20.31 -12.24 -2.81
N ARG A 43 19.76 -13.24 -2.15
CA ARG A 43 18.91 -14.27 -2.73
C ARG A 43 17.50 -14.11 -2.19
N VAL A 44 16.50 -14.28 -3.04
CA VAL A 44 15.09 -14.19 -2.66
C VAL A 44 14.39 -15.52 -2.90
N ALA A 45 13.71 -16.03 -1.87
CA ALA A 45 12.89 -17.22 -1.97
C ALA A 45 11.43 -16.82 -2.12
N VAL A 46 10.81 -17.20 -3.25
CA VAL A 46 9.44 -16.83 -3.57
C VAL A 46 8.65 -17.99 -4.14
N ARG A 47 7.37 -18.07 -3.78
CA ARG A 47 6.46 -19.11 -4.30
C ARG A 47 6.11 -18.89 -5.77
N SER A 48 5.94 -17.62 -6.15
CA SER A 48 5.54 -17.17 -7.50
C SER A 48 6.51 -16.09 -7.98
N PRO A 49 7.58 -16.46 -8.71
CA PRO A 49 8.58 -15.52 -9.22
C PRO A 49 8.02 -14.37 -10.05
N GLN A 50 6.89 -14.59 -10.74
CA GLN A 50 6.22 -13.58 -11.57
C GLN A 50 5.85 -12.30 -10.79
N LYS A 51 5.64 -12.41 -9.46
CA LYS A 51 5.36 -11.25 -8.60
C LYS A 51 6.54 -10.29 -8.46
N LEU A 52 7.74 -10.70 -8.87
CA LEU A 52 8.95 -9.87 -8.84
C LEU A 52 9.27 -9.23 -10.19
N GLU A 53 8.57 -9.56 -11.28
CA GLU A 53 8.91 -9.06 -12.63
C GLU A 53 8.91 -7.52 -12.75
N GLN A 54 8.19 -6.84 -11.87
CA GLN A 54 8.06 -5.38 -11.88
C GLN A 54 8.80 -4.68 -10.73
N VAL A 55 9.55 -5.42 -9.91
CA VAL A 55 10.32 -4.79 -8.83
C VAL A 55 11.68 -4.28 -9.36
N PRO A 56 12.08 -3.03 -9.08
CA PRO A 56 13.27 -2.43 -9.71
C PRO A 56 14.61 -3.12 -9.43
N TRP A 57 14.66 -3.98 -8.42
CA TRP A 57 15.87 -4.65 -7.95
C TRP A 57 15.96 -6.11 -8.38
N VAL A 58 14.99 -6.64 -9.14
CA VAL A 58 14.93 -8.07 -9.48
C VAL A 58 16.18 -8.56 -10.21
N ASP A 59 16.75 -7.73 -11.08
CA ASP A 59 17.95 -8.07 -11.86
C ASP A 59 19.25 -8.05 -11.03
N GLN A 60 19.17 -7.65 -9.76
CA GLN A 60 20.32 -7.55 -8.85
C GLN A 60 20.36 -8.70 -7.81
N VAL A 61 19.41 -9.64 -7.88
CA VAL A 61 19.28 -10.73 -6.90
C VAL A 61 19.15 -12.10 -7.56
N ASP A 62 19.50 -13.15 -6.81
CA ASP A 62 19.21 -14.52 -7.20
C ASP A 62 17.77 -14.89 -6.81
N VAL A 63 16.90 -15.21 -7.77
CA VAL A 63 15.51 -15.59 -7.50
C VAL A 63 15.37 -17.11 -7.46
N HIS A 64 14.99 -17.66 -6.31
CA HIS A 64 14.70 -19.08 -6.14
C HIS A 64 13.21 -19.32 -5.94
N ARG A 65 12.66 -20.28 -6.70
CA ARG A 65 11.29 -20.74 -6.51
C ARG A 65 11.24 -21.69 -5.32
N VAL A 66 10.65 -21.24 -4.22
CA VAL A 66 10.53 -22.01 -2.98
C VAL A 66 9.08 -22.07 -2.54
N ASP A 67 8.61 -23.27 -2.23
CA ASP A 67 7.37 -23.45 -1.49
C ASP A 67 7.72 -23.87 -0.06
N LEU A 68 7.35 -23.01 0.90
CA LEU A 68 7.60 -23.25 2.32
C LEU A 68 6.58 -24.22 2.92
N ASP A 69 5.43 -24.44 2.25
CA ASP A 69 4.39 -25.36 2.73
C ASP A 69 4.82 -26.83 2.58
N ASP A 70 5.64 -27.17 1.58
CA ASP A 70 6.22 -28.52 1.38
C ASP A 70 7.77 -28.56 1.50
N GLY A 71 8.45 -27.42 1.50
CA GLY A 71 9.91 -27.31 1.59
C GLY A 71 10.62 -27.39 0.23
N HIS A 72 9.88 -27.50 -0.87
CA HIS A 72 10.45 -27.61 -2.21
C HIS A 72 11.34 -26.40 -2.54
N GLY A 73 12.58 -26.66 -2.97
CA GLY A 73 13.55 -25.64 -3.37
C GLY A 73 14.25 -24.92 -2.20
N LEU A 74 13.86 -25.17 -0.94
CA LEU A 74 14.42 -24.47 0.22
C LEU A 74 15.90 -24.80 0.44
N ALA A 75 16.27 -26.08 0.34
CA ALA A 75 17.67 -26.53 0.49
C ALA A 75 18.60 -25.93 -0.59
N GLU A 76 18.14 -25.92 -1.85
CA GLU A 76 18.88 -25.29 -2.95
C GLU A 76 19.06 -23.79 -2.70
N ALA A 77 17.98 -23.10 -2.28
CA ALA A 77 18.03 -21.68 -1.95
C ALA A 77 18.97 -21.37 -0.77
N ALA A 78 19.11 -22.26 0.20
CA ALA A 78 19.99 -22.09 1.36
C ALA A 78 21.47 -22.39 1.07
N THR A 79 21.81 -23.04 -0.05
CA THR A 79 23.20 -23.38 -0.39
C THR A 79 24.09 -22.13 -0.45
N GLY A 80 25.13 -22.10 0.39
CA GLY A 80 26.11 -21.00 0.45
C GLY A 80 25.58 -19.71 1.08
N VAL A 81 24.40 -19.76 1.74
CA VAL A 81 23.81 -18.64 2.46
C VAL A 81 24.41 -18.55 3.86
N GLU A 82 24.71 -17.34 4.30
CA GLU A 82 25.24 -17.07 5.65
C GLU A 82 24.15 -16.56 6.60
N VAL A 83 23.17 -15.81 6.09
CA VAL A 83 22.09 -15.24 6.89
C VAL A 83 20.73 -15.47 6.21
N ILE A 84 19.74 -15.92 6.98
CA ILE A 84 18.35 -16.05 6.52
C ILE A 84 17.48 -15.00 7.22
N HIS A 85 16.82 -14.12 6.45
CA HIS A 85 15.69 -13.34 6.94
C HIS A 85 14.40 -14.13 6.78
N HIS A 86 13.78 -14.50 7.90
CA HIS A 86 12.46 -15.13 7.94
C HIS A 86 11.37 -14.08 8.13
N LEU A 87 10.84 -13.56 7.02
CA LEU A 87 9.80 -12.50 6.99
C LEU A 87 8.47 -13.03 6.45
N VAL A 88 8.28 -14.35 6.49
CA VAL A 88 7.04 -14.99 6.07
C VAL A 88 6.12 -15.10 7.27
N HIS A 89 4.91 -14.59 7.09
CA HIS A 89 3.79 -14.78 8.02
C HIS A 89 2.53 -14.96 7.19
N SER A 90 1.82 -16.08 7.38
CA SER A 90 0.48 -16.21 6.86
C SER A 90 -0.46 -15.32 7.68
N MET A 91 -1.03 -14.29 7.04
CA MET A 91 -2.04 -13.41 7.65
C MET A 91 -3.43 -14.07 7.65
N GLY A 92 -3.52 -15.29 8.20
CA GLY A 92 -4.77 -15.97 8.47
C GLY A 92 -5.43 -16.60 7.24
N SER A 93 -5.13 -17.88 6.99
CA SER A 93 -5.99 -18.71 6.14
C SER A 93 -6.08 -20.13 6.71
N GLY A 94 -7.18 -20.41 7.43
CA GLY A 94 -7.58 -21.75 7.88
C GLY A 94 -7.31 -22.07 9.35
N HIS A 95 -8.06 -23.04 9.89
CA HIS A 95 -7.96 -23.50 11.27
C HIS A 95 -6.59 -24.13 11.62
N ASP A 96 -5.81 -24.57 10.62
CA ASP A 96 -4.52 -25.23 10.80
C ASP A 96 -3.30 -24.31 10.59
N PHE A 97 -3.51 -22.99 10.51
CA PHE A 97 -2.41 -22.05 10.21
C PHE A 97 -1.28 -22.10 11.26
N GLU A 98 -1.59 -22.21 12.56
CA GLU A 98 -0.56 -22.29 13.61
C GLU A 98 0.38 -23.48 13.38
N LYS A 99 -0.19 -24.65 13.04
CA LYS A 99 0.58 -25.87 12.75
C LYS A 99 1.44 -25.72 11.50
N LYS A 100 0.91 -25.07 10.46
CA LYS A 100 1.64 -24.84 9.20
C LYS A 100 2.81 -23.87 9.38
N GLU A 101 2.62 -22.78 10.13
CA GLU A 101 3.70 -21.84 10.44
C GLU A 101 4.78 -22.51 11.29
N ALA A 102 4.40 -23.28 12.32
CA ALA A 102 5.34 -24.04 13.13
C ALA A 102 6.14 -25.06 12.28
N ALA A 103 5.46 -25.84 11.42
CA ALA A 103 6.12 -26.78 10.52
C ALA A 103 7.06 -26.08 9.50
N THR A 104 6.69 -24.86 9.07
CA THR A 104 7.55 -24.04 8.21
C THR A 104 8.79 -23.56 8.96
N ALA A 105 8.64 -23.08 10.19
CA ALA A 105 9.75 -22.65 11.04
C ALA A 105 10.74 -23.79 11.30
N HIS A 106 10.24 -24.99 11.64
CA HIS A 106 11.08 -26.18 11.82
C HIS A 106 11.88 -26.52 10.56
N ARG A 107 11.23 -26.57 9.39
CA ARG A 107 11.95 -26.83 8.12
C ARG A 107 12.99 -25.80 7.78
N VAL A 108 12.70 -24.52 8.04
CA VAL A 108 13.69 -23.44 7.83
C VAL A 108 14.87 -23.63 8.77
N ALA A 109 14.64 -23.93 10.04
CA ALA A 109 15.71 -24.21 11.01
C ALA A 109 16.57 -25.42 10.61
N GLU A 110 15.94 -26.53 10.24
CA GLU A 110 16.63 -27.76 9.81
C GLU A 110 17.48 -27.51 8.54
N VAL A 111 16.92 -26.81 7.54
CA VAL A 111 17.66 -26.49 6.32
C VAL A 111 18.77 -25.48 6.59
N ALA A 112 18.54 -24.50 7.47
CA ALA A 112 19.55 -23.52 7.85
C ALA A 112 20.76 -24.21 8.51
N GLU A 113 20.50 -25.11 9.45
CA GLU A 113 21.54 -25.91 10.10
C GLU A 113 22.31 -26.76 9.08
N ALA A 114 21.59 -27.52 8.24
CA ALA A 114 22.20 -28.39 7.24
C ALA A 114 23.05 -27.62 6.19
N ALA A 115 22.66 -26.38 5.88
CA ALA A 115 23.38 -25.52 4.95
C ALA A 115 24.53 -24.73 5.60
N GLY A 116 24.70 -24.82 6.93
CA GLY A 116 25.73 -24.07 7.66
C GLY A 116 25.44 -22.57 7.73
N VAL A 117 24.17 -22.18 7.73
CA VAL A 117 23.74 -20.79 7.95
C VAL A 117 24.18 -20.34 9.33
N ARG A 118 24.71 -19.12 9.43
CA ARG A 118 25.29 -18.57 10.65
C ARG A 118 24.29 -17.79 11.48
N ARG A 119 23.24 -17.25 10.84
CA ARG A 119 22.18 -16.52 11.52
C ARG A 119 20.82 -16.63 10.86
N ILE A 120 19.79 -16.74 11.70
CA ILE A 120 18.39 -16.48 11.31
C ILE A 120 17.95 -15.16 11.93
N VAL A 121 17.33 -14.29 11.14
CA VAL A 121 16.71 -13.04 11.61
C VAL A 121 15.21 -13.14 11.37
N TYR A 122 14.43 -13.09 12.44
CA TYR A 122 12.98 -13.23 12.42
C TYR A 122 12.30 -11.91 12.84
N LEU A 123 11.21 -11.54 12.15
CA LEU A 123 10.36 -10.41 12.55
C LEU A 123 9.01 -10.92 13.10
N GLY A 124 8.97 -11.14 14.41
CA GLY A 124 7.78 -11.44 15.20
C GLY A 124 6.95 -10.22 15.57
N GLY A 125 5.98 -10.44 16.45
CA GLY A 125 5.08 -9.39 16.96
C GLY A 125 5.23 -9.23 18.46
N LEU A 126 5.16 -7.99 18.96
CA LEU A 126 5.10 -7.71 20.40
C LEU A 126 3.91 -8.43 21.03
N HIS A 127 4.16 -9.14 22.13
CA HIS A 127 3.12 -9.81 22.89
C HIS A 127 3.38 -9.70 24.40
N PRO A 128 2.32 -9.63 25.22
CA PRO A 128 2.47 -9.70 26.67
C PRO A 128 2.94 -11.10 27.11
N ASP A 129 3.58 -11.19 28.27
CA ASP A 129 3.92 -12.46 28.91
C ASP A 129 2.70 -13.02 29.65
N LYS A 130 1.69 -13.43 28.89
CA LYS A 130 0.45 -14.02 29.41
C LYS A 130 0.18 -15.36 28.75
N ALA A 131 -0.46 -16.26 29.49
CA ALA A 131 -0.82 -17.59 29.00
C ALA A 131 -1.86 -17.54 27.85
N ASP A 132 -2.79 -16.60 27.91
CA ASP A 132 -3.90 -16.50 26.96
C ASP A 132 -3.59 -15.49 25.83
N LEU A 133 -2.69 -15.86 24.92
CA LEU A 133 -2.50 -15.13 23.67
C LEU A 133 -3.58 -15.48 22.66
N SER A 134 -3.97 -14.50 21.83
CA SER A 134 -4.79 -14.75 20.64
C SER A 134 -4.09 -15.73 19.70
N MET A 135 -4.87 -16.48 18.90
CA MET A 135 -4.34 -17.49 17.97
C MET A 135 -3.23 -16.94 17.06
N HIS A 136 -3.44 -15.74 16.51
CA HIS A 136 -2.43 -15.10 15.65
C HIS A 136 -1.14 -14.77 16.42
N MET A 137 -1.25 -14.22 17.63
CA MET A 137 -0.07 -13.87 18.44
C MET A 137 0.68 -15.10 18.95
N ARG A 138 -0.06 -16.15 19.33
CA ARG A 138 0.49 -17.43 19.77
C ARG A 138 1.31 -18.09 18.67
N SER A 139 0.80 -18.11 17.45
CA SER A 139 1.53 -18.62 16.28
C SER A 139 2.85 -17.88 16.07
N ARG A 140 2.84 -16.54 16.11
CA ARG A 140 4.07 -15.73 15.93
C ARG A 140 5.08 -15.95 17.06
N ALA A 141 4.62 -16.02 18.30
CA ALA A 141 5.48 -16.33 19.45
C ALA A 141 6.08 -17.75 19.33
N GLN A 142 5.28 -18.72 18.88
CA GLN A 142 5.74 -20.10 18.67
C GLN A 142 6.80 -20.19 17.57
N VAL A 143 6.63 -19.50 16.44
CA VAL A 143 7.65 -19.46 15.38
C VAL A 143 8.96 -18.87 15.90
N GLY A 144 8.89 -17.74 16.60
CA GLY A 144 10.09 -17.12 17.21
C GLY A 144 10.82 -18.10 18.13
N ARG A 145 10.08 -18.82 18.98
CA ARG A 145 10.64 -19.83 19.87
C ARG A 145 11.27 -21.00 19.13
N ILE A 146 10.63 -21.54 18.09
CA ILE A 146 11.17 -22.65 17.28
C ILE A 146 12.52 -22.26 16.67
N LEU A 147 12.64 -21.04 16.15
CA LEU A 147 13.89 -20.57 15.54
C LEU A 147 14.97 -20.32 16.61
N LEU A 148 14.63 -19.71 17.75
CA LEU A 148 15.55 -19.48 18.87
C LEU A 148 16.07 -20.77 19.52
N ASP A 149 15.22 -21.79 19.61
CA ASP A 149 15.56 -23.11 20.17
C ASP A 149 16.35 -23.98 19.16
N SER A 150 16.59 -23.49 17.93
CA SER A 150 17.36 -24.20 16.91
C SER A 150 18.87 -24.06 17.10
N PRO A 151 19.69 -24.96 16.50
CA PRO A 151 21.15 -24.85 16.56
C PRO A 151 21.75 -23.62 15.86
N VAL A 152 20.97 -22.93 15.02
CA VAL A 152 21.42 -21.73 14.32
C VAL A 152 21.10 -20.48 15.15
N PRO A 153 22.10 -19.64 15.49
CA PRO A 153 21.88 -18.41 16.24
C PRO A 153 20.78 -17.54 15.62
N THR A 154 19.83 -17.11 16.44
CA THR A 154 18.64 -16.42 15.98
C THR A 154 18.44 -15.08 16.69
N ILE A 155 18.15 -14.05 15.90
CA ILE A 155 17.67 -12.74 16.38
C ILE A 155 16.19 -12.65 16.07
N ALA A 156 15.34 -12.66 17.10
CA ALA A 156 13.89 -12.56 16.93
C ALA A 156 13.39 -11.16 17.34
N PHE A 157 13.23 -10.27 16.37
CA PHE A 157 12.65 -8.95 16.60
C PHE A 157 11.15 -9.03 16.87
N GLN A 158 10.69 -8.34 17.90
CA GLN A 158 9.28 -8.26 18.27
C GLN A 158 8.82 -6.82 18.09
N ALA A 159 8.01 -6.57 17.06
CA ALA A 159 7.52 -5.23 16.73
C ALA A 159 6.01 -5.11 16.96
N GLY A 160 5.56 -3.92 17.36
CA GLY A 160 4.15 -3.57 17.46
C GLY A 160 3.53 -3.28 16.09
N ILE A 161 2.77 -2.20 16.01
CA ILE A 161 2.23 -1.75 14.71
C ILE A 161 3.32 -1.06 13.90
N ILE A 162 3.49 -1.48 12.65
CA ILE A 162 4.46 -0.87 11.74
C ILE A 162 3.76 0.23 10.94
N ILE A 163 4.30 1.44 10.99
CA ILE A 163 3.75 2.64 10.34
C ILE A 163 4.54 2.96 9.06
N GLY A 164 3.85 2.91 7.94
CA GLY A 164 4.36 3.25 6.61
C GLY A 164 3.28 2.98 5.56
N SER A 165 3.29 3.72 4.44
CA SER A 165 2.35 3.46 3.35
C SER A 165 2.50 2.02 2.88
N GLY A 166 1.39 1.31 2.66
CA GLY A 166 1.37 -0.11 2.31
C GLY A 166 1.34 -1.09 3.49
N SER A 167 1.64 -0.64 4.72
CA SER A 167 1.58 -1.49 5.90
C SER A 167 0.12 -1.75 6.29
N ALA A 168 -0.27 -3.02 6.45
CA ALA A 168 -1.63 -3.39 6.85
C ALA A 168 -2.15 -2.64 8.09
N SER A 169 -1.28 -2.42 9.08
CA SER A 169 -1.63 -1.70 10.31
C SER A 169 -1.85 -0.20 10.06
N PHE A 170 -0.98 0.42 9.25
CA PHE A 170 -1.14 1.82 8.86
C PHE A 170 -2.40 2.02 8.01
N GLU A 171 -2.63 1.14 7.02
CA GLU A 171 -3.81 1.19 6.15
C GLU A 171 -5.11 1.06 6.94
N MET A 172 -5.14 0.20 7.96
CA MET A 172 -6.29 0.11 8.86
C MET A 172 -6.55 1.43 9.59
N VAL A 173 -5.52 2.00 10.23
CA VAL A 173 -5.63 3.29 10.94
C VAL A 173 -6.09 4.40 10.00
N ARG A 174 -5.47 4.49 8.82
CA ARG A 174 -5.79 5.46 7.77
C ARG A 174 -7.24 5.33 7.35
N HIS A 175 -7.69 4.14 6.95
CA HIS A 175 -9.06 3.94 6.48
C HIS A 175 -10.10 4.24 7.55
N LEU A 176 -9.89 3.78 8.78
CA LEU A 176 -10.81 4.06 9.89
C LEU A 176 -10.89 5.57 10.16
N ALA A 177 -9.75 6.25 10.26
CA ALA A 177 -9.71 7.67 10.55
C ALA A 177 -10.23 8.54 9.38
N MET A 178 -9.95 8.18 8.12
CA MET A 178 -10.46 8.89 6.94
C MET A 178 -11.97 8.72 6.77
N THR A 179 -12.50 7.55 7.12
CA THR A 179 -13.90 7.19 6.86
C THR A 179 -14.82 7.66 7.98
N LEU A 180 -14.42 7.45 9.25
CA LEU A 180 -15.28 7.69 10.41
C LEU A 180 -14.85 8.95 11.18
N ARG A 181 -15.68 10.00 11.12
CA ARG A 181 -15.53 11.15 12.03
C ARG A 181 -16.02 10.83 13.44
N LEU A 182 -17.17 10.17 13.54
CA LEU A 182 -17.70 9.58 14.77
C LEU A 182 -17.46 8.08 14.66
N MET A 183 -16.67 7.53 15.58
CA MET A 183 -16.20 6.16 15.52
C MET A 183 -16.70 5.39 16.75
N PRO A 184 -17.85 4.70 16.64
CA PRO A 184 -18.23 3.71 17.64
C PRO A 184 -17.23 2.57 17.58
N ALA A 185 -16.48 2.35 18.66
CA ALA A 185 -15.40 1.39 18.67
C ALA A 185 -15.48 0.44 19.87
N PRO A 186 -15.04 -0.82 19.74
CA PRO A 186 -14.98 -1.75 20.86
C PRO A 186 -13.90 -1.33 21.87
N ASN A 187 -13.94 -1.92 23.08
CA ASN A 187 -13.05 -1.52 24.19
C ASN A 187 -11.54 -1.63 23.89
N TRP A 188 -11.13 -2.47 22.93
CA TRP A 188 -9.72 -2.62 22.55
C TRP A 188 -9.06 -1.32 22.07
N VAL A 189 -9.83 -0.30 21.66
CA VAL A 189 -9.25 1.01 21.30
C VAL A 189 -8.54 1.71 22.48
N ASN A 190 -8.79 1.25 23.70
CA ASN A 190 -8.10 1.71 24.91
C ASN A 190 -6.77 1.01 25.17
N ASN A 191 -6.47 -0.07 24.45
CA ASN A 191 -5.20 -0.78 24.58
C ASN A 191 -4.04 0.10 24.13
N ARG A 192 -2.91 -0.11 24.80
CA ARG A 192 -1.67 0.61 24.55
C ARG A 192 -0.89 -0.07 23.43
N VAL A 193 -0.37 0.73 22.53
CA VAL A 193 0.44 0.27 21.41
C VAL A 193 1.59 1.23 21.21
N GLU A 194 2.72 0.65 20.84
CA GLU A 194 3.92 1.36 20.47
C GLU A 194 4.13 1.19 18.96
N PRO A 195 3.86 2.24 18.17
CA PRO A 195 4.13 2.21 16.74
C PRO A 195 5.63 2.21 16.49
N LEU A 196 6.06 1.62 15.39
CA LEU A 196 7.43 1.74 14.89
C LEU A 196 7.38 2.08 13.40
N ALA A 197 8.20 3.02 12.96
CA ALA A 197 8.26 3.35 11.53
C ALA A 197 8.84 2.18 10.74
N VAL A 198 8.32 1.93 9.54
CA VAL A 198 8.89 0.92 8.63
C VAL A 198 10.37 1.18 8.34
N ARG A 199 10.79 2.45 8.28
CA ARG A 199 12.21 2.84 8.16
C ARG A 199 13.06 2.23 9.29
N ASP A 200 12.59 2.38 10.52
CA ASP A 200 13.33 1.95 11.71
C ASP A 200 13.31 0.42 11.85
N VAL A 201 12.21 -0.25 11.50
CA VAL A 201 12.17 -1.72 11.39
C VAL A 201 13.24 -2.23 10.44
N LEU A 202 13.37 -1.59 9.27
CA LEU A 202 14.34 -2.00 8.25
C LEU A 202 15.79 -1.72 8.69
N TYR A 203 16.01 -0.67 9.47
CA TYR A 203 17.30 -0.39 10.08
C TYR A 203 17.75 -1.55 10.99
N TYR A 204 16.88 -2.01 11.91
CA TYR A 204 17.20 -3.14 12.78
C TYR A 204 17.42 -4.44 12.00
N LEU A 205 16.58 -4.72 11.00
CA LEU A 205 16.75 -5.90 10.14
C LEU A 205 18.08 -5.87 9.38
N LEU A 206 18.47 -4.71 8.84
CA LEU A 206 19.73 -4.56 8.13
C LEU A 206 20.93 -4.78 9.07
N LYS A 207 20.91 -4.18 10.26
CA LYS A 207 21.99 -4.29 11.25
C LYS A 207 22.15 -5.69 11.84
N ALA A 208 21.06 -6.46 11.93
CA ALA A 208 21.10 -7.84 12.43
C ALA A 208 21.99 -8.78 11.59
N VAL A 209 22.23 -8.46 10.32
CA VAL A 209 23.11 -9.25 9.44
C VAL A 209 24.55 -9.28 9.97
N ASP A 210 25.00 -8.19 10.59
CA ASP A 210 26.39 -7.98 11.00
C ASP A 210 26.66 -8.29 12.49
N LEU A 211 25.64 -8.68 13.26
CA LEU A 211 25.82 -9.02 14.69
C LEU A 211 26.76 -10.24 14.88
N ASP A 212 27.19 -10.48 16.12
CA ASP A 212 28.00 -11.64 16.49
C ASP A 212 27.15 -12.91 16.72
N GLU A 213 27.71 -14.08 16.39
CA GLU A 213 27.01 -15.37 16.39
C GLU A 213 26.64 -15.86 17.82
N ASP A 214 27.19 -15.25 18.86
CA ASP A 214 26.85 -15.51 20.26
C ASP A 214 25.51 -14.88 20.70
N VAL A 215 24.99 -13.92 19.93
CA VAL A 215 23.70 -13.29 20.19
C VAL A 215 22.57 -14.19 19.67
N ASN A 216 21.92 -14.92 20.59
CA ASN A 216 20.73 -15.73 20.32
C ASN A 216 19.58 -15.37 21.28
N ARG A 217 18.75 -14.38 20.94
CA ARG A 217 17.62 -13.94 21.78
C ARG A 217 16.55 -13.17 21.02
N ALA A 218 15.39 -13.00 21.66
CA ALA A 218 14.35 -12.09 21.21
C ALA A 218 14.63 -10.66 21.68
N PHE A 219 14.22 -9.68 20.87
CA PHE A 219 14.38 -8.26 21.16
C PHE A 219 13.10 -7.49 20.82
N ASP A 220 12.58 -6.76 21.79
CA ASP A 220 11.51 -5.80 21.55
C ASP A 220 12.06 -4.59 20.77
N ILE A 221 11.37 -4.20 19.69
CA ILE A 221 11.68 -2.98 18.93
C ILE A 221 10.44 -2.09 18.86
N GLY A 222 10.63 -0.82 19.22
CA GLY A 222 9.57 0.19 19.33
C GLY A 222 10.11 1.61 19.20
N SER A 223 9.23 2.60 19.11
CA SER A 223 9.62 4.02 18.97
C SER A 223 9.76 4.76 20.30
N HIS A 224 9.48 4.09 21.42
CA HIS A 224 9.28 4.66 22.76
C HIS A 224 8.12 5.66 22.86
N ASP A 225 7.30 5.79 21.82
CA ASP A 225 6.16 6.71 21.73
C ASP A 225 4.84 5.93 21.91
N VAL A 226 4.51 5.60 23.16
CA VAL A 226 3.36 4.75 23.49
C VAL A 226 2.04 5.51 23.45
N HIS A 227 1.08 5.03 22.65
CA HIS A 227 -0.26 5.61 22.51
C HIS A 227 -1.36 4.61 22.78
N LYS A 228 -2.59 5.08 22.97
CA LYS A 228 -3.78 4.24 22.77
C LYS A 228 -4.15 4.21 21.30
N TYR A 229 -4.76 3.12 20.83
CA TYR A 229 -5.30 3.05 19.46
C TYR A 229 -6.27 4.20 19.13
N ALA A 230 -7.12 4.58 20.09
CA ALA A 230 -8.00 5.72 19.94
C ALA A 230 -7.24 7.02 19.63
N ASP A 231 -6.08 7.21 20.24
CA ASP A 231 -5.28 8.43 20.09
C ASP A 231 -4.47 8.41 18.80
N ILE A 232 -3.97 7.25 18.38
CA ILE A 232 -3.38 7.03 17.05
C ILE A 232 -4.36 7.46 15.95
N MET A 233 -5.61 7.02 16.00
CA MET A 233 -6.63 7.40 14.99
C MET A 233 -6.96 8.90 15.01
N LYS A 234 -7.00 9.52 16.20
CA LYS A 234 -7.21 10.98 16.33
C LYS A 234 -6.02 11.77 15.79
N ARG A 235 -4.79 11.37 16.15
CA ARG A 235 -3.54 11.99 15.71
C ARG A 235 -3.37 11.87 14.21
N PHE A 236 -3.63 10.69 13.62
CA PHE A 236 -3.70 10.53 12.18
C PHE A 236 -4.64 11.57 11.55
N GLY A 237 -5.87 11.69 12.09
CA GLY A 237 -6.85 12.63 11.59
C GLY A 237 -6.36 14.08 11.62
N ALA A 238 -5.67 14.48 12.69
CA ALA A 238 -5.08 15.81 12.82
C ALA A 238 -3.96 16.04 11.79
N ILE A 239 -3.06 15.07 11.62
CA ILE A 239 -1.94 15.13 10.66
C ILE A 239 -2.46 15.19 9.21
N ALA A 240 -3.49 14.40 8.91
CA ALA A 240 -4.14 14.37 7.59
C ALA A 240 -5.06 15.57 7.31
N GLY A 241 -5.10 16.59 8.18
CA GLY A 241 -5.93 17.78 8.00
C GLY A 241 -7.45 17.50 8.05
N LEU A 242 -7.85 16.44 8.72
CA LEU A 242 -9.26 16.07 8.90
C LEU A 242 -9.85 16.79 10.11
N LYS A 243 -11.17 16.99 10.11
CA LYS A 243 -11.90 17.46 11.32
C LYS A 243 -11.62 16.52 12.51
N PRO A 244 -11.71 16.98 13.77
CA PRO A 244 -11.50 16.13 14.93
C PRO A 244 -12.26 14.80 14.84
N ARG A 245 -11.56 13.70 15.15
CA ARG A 245 -12.13 12.35 15.23
C ARG A 245 -12.64 12.14 16.66
N HIS A 246 -13.86 11.62 16.80
CA HIS A 246 -14.44 11.29 18.09
C HIS A 246 -14.59 9.78 18.18
N VAL A 247 -13.82 9.15 19.07
CA VAL A 247 -13.87 7.71 19.33
C VAL A 247 -14.79 7.49 20.53
N LEU A 248 -15.90 6.81 20.30
CA LEU A 248 -16.90 6.46 21.30
C LEU A 248 -16.73 4.99 21.64
N VAL A 249 -16.24 4.71 22.84
CA VAL A 249 -16.05 3.33 23.30
C VAL A 249 -17.41 2.74 23.63
N LEU A 250 -17.78 1.66 22.95
CA LEU A 250 -19.02 0.93 23.17
C LEU A 250 -18.70 -0.47 23.71
N PRO A 251 -19.56 -1.03 24.59
CA PRO A 251 -19.45 -2.40 25.07
C PRO A 251 -19.90 -3.37 23.98
N LEU A 252 -19.16 -3.43 22.86
CA LEU A 252 -19.46 -4.32 21.75
C LEU A 252 -18.97 -5.74 22.09
N PRO A 253 -19.83 -6.78 21.98
CA PRO A 253 -19.45 -8.15 22.29
C PRO A 253 -18.49 -8.73 21.22
N ALA A 254 -17.59 -9.59 21.66
CA ALA A 254 -16.71 -10.50 20.91
C ALA A 254 -15.70 -9.91 19.87
N PRO A 255 -14.47 -10.49 19.77
CA PRO A 255 -13.48 -10.16 18.74
C PRO A 255 -14.01 -10.26 17.30
N THR A 256 -14.89 -11.24 17.05
CA THR A 256 -15.42 -11.57 15.72
C THR A 256 -16.33 -10.48 15.16
N LEU A 257 -17.18 -9.88 16.00
CA LEU A 257 -18.05 -8.77 15.59
C LEU A 257 -17.24 -7.49 15.34
N SER A 258 -16.14 -7.31 16.07
CA SER A 258 -15.20 -6.21 15.87
C SER A 258 -14.50 -6.30 14.50
N GLY A 259 -14.09 -7.50 14.08
CA GLY A 259 -13.55 -7.75 12.74
C GLY A 259 -14.56 -7.45 11.62
N ILE A 260 -15.82 -7.87 11.78
CA ILE A 260 -16.91 -7.61 10.81
C ILE A 260 -17.14 -6.11 10.65
N TRP A 261 -17.12 -5.37 11.77
CA TRP A 261 -17.25 -3.92 11.74
C TRP A 261 -16.10 -3.24 10.98
N VAL A 262 -14.84 -3.66 11.20
CA VAL A 262 -13.69 -3.10 10.45
C VAL A 262 -13.79 -3.43 8.96
N GLY A 263 -14.14 -4.67 8.60
CA GLY A 263 -14.29 -5.09 7.19
C GLY A 263 -15.46 -4.41 6.47
N LEU A 264 -16.49 -3.94 7.19
CA LEU A 264 -17.59 -3.18 6.61
C LEU A 264 -17.20 -1.73 6.29
N VAL A 265 -16.35 -1.13 7.12
CA VAL A 265 -16.00 0.30 7.06
C VAL A 265 -14.71 0.55 6.26
N THR A 266 -13.84 -0.45 6.17
CA THR A 266 -12.55 -0.37 5.46
C THR A 266 -12.57 -1.26 4.21
N PRO A 267 -11.78 -0.96 3.16
CA PRO A 267 -11.64 -1.82 1.99
C PRO A 267 -10.77 -3.07 2.24
N LEU A 268 -10.31 -3.29 3.48
CA LEU A 268 -9.46 -4.43 3.83
C LEU A 268 -10.28 -5.73 3.73
N PRO A 269 -9.73 -6.79 3.09
CA PRO A 269 -10.41 -8.07 3.03
C PRO A 269 -10.58 -8.67 4.42
N PHE A 270 -11.70 -9.37 4.64
CA PHE A 270 -12.07 -9.90 5.95
C PHE A 270 -10.99 -10.82 6.55
N THR A 271 -10.30 -11.58 5.70
CA THR A 271 -9.17 -12.45 6.05
C THR A 271 -8.02 -11.72 6.74
N LEU A 272 -7.80 -10.44 6.42
CA LEU A 272 -6.79 -9.61 7.09
C LEU A 272 -7.34 -8.90 8.32
N THR A 273 -8.61 -8.47 8.28
CA THR A 273 -9.20 -7.70 9.39
C THR A 273 -9.33 -8.48 10.68
N LEU A 274 -9.64 -9.78 10.61
CA LEU A 274 -9.87 -10.59 11.82
C LEU A 274 -8.56 -10.85 12.60
N PRO A 275 -7.45 -11.35 12.00
CA PRO A 275 -6.18 -11.51 12.70
C PRO A 275 -5.61 -10.19 13.22
N LEU A 276 -5.74 -9.11 12.45
CA LEU A 276 -5.31 -7.78 12.87
C LEU A 276 -6.12 -7.35 14.10
N VAL A 277 -7.46 -7.35 14.05
CA VAL A 277 -8.28 -6.98 15.21
C VAL A 277 -7.99 -7.86 16.44
N GLN A 278 -7.73 -9.15 16.25
CA GLN A 278 -7.31 -10.05 17.33
C GLN A 278 -5.96 -9.65 17.96
N SER A 279 -5.01 -9.12 17.19
CA SER A 279 -3.76 -8.60 17.76
C SER A 279 -3.96 -7.23 18.45
N LEU A 280 -4.91 -6.41 18.00
CA LEU A 280 -5.25 -5.11 18.65
C LEU A 280 -5.87 -5.29 20.04
N GLN A 281 -6.33 -6.50 20.40
CA GLN A 281 -6.95 -6.78 21.71
C GLN A 281 -5.95 -6.87 22.87
N GLU A 282 -4.65 -6.91 22.58
CA GLU A 282 -3.60 -6.91 23.59
C GLU A 282 -2.81 -5.61 23.57
N ASN A 283 -2.12 -5.33 24.68
CA ASN A 283 -1.11 -4.27 24.69
C ASN A 283 0.12 -4.74 23.89
N ALA A 284 0.60 -3.88 23.00
CA ALA A 284 1.80 -4.13 22.18
C ALA A 284 2.80 -2.99 22.41
N VAL A 285 3.49 -3.05 23.54
CA VAL A 285 4.44 -2.05 24.04
C VAL A 285 5.72 -2.79 24.41
N THR A 286 6.89 -2.21 24.13
CA THR A 286 8.17 -2.83 24.48
C THR A 286 8.30 -2.96 25.99
N LYS A 287 8.96 -4.02 26.44
CA LYS A 287 9.22 -4.28 27.86
C LYS A 287 10.53 -3.66 28.33
N ASP A 288 11.49 -3.62 27.43
CA ASP A 288 12.86 -3.17 27.65
C ASP A 288 13.39 -2.45 26.40
N SER A 289 14.63 -1.95 26.51
CA SER A 289 15.41 -1.34 25.43
C SER A 289 16.74 -2.07 25.24
N ASP A 290 16.73 -3.35 25.57
CA ASP A 290 17.87 -4.26 25.57
C ASP A 290 18.49 -4.43 24.17
N ILE A 291 17.73 -4.10 23.12
CA ILE A 291 18.23 -4.05 21.75
C ILE A 291 19.35 -3.02 21.56
N ASP A 292 19.33 -1.92 22.31
CA ASP A 292 20.27 -0.82 22.15
C ASP A 292 21.71 -1.21 22.52
N GLU A 293 21.87 -2.29 23.30
CA GLU A 293 23.17 -2.86 23.67
C GLU A 293 23.87 -3.55 22.49
N VAL A 294 23.11 -4.09 21.53
CA VAL A 294 23.65 -4.84 20.38
C VAL A 294 23.46 -4.10 19.06
N ILE A 295 22.37 -3.36 18.90
CA ILE A 295 22.11 -2.48 17.76
C ILE A 295 21.70 -1.12 18.31
N PRO A 296 22.61 -0.13 18.35
CA PRO A 296 22.25 1.19 18.81
C PRO A 296 21.19 1.83 17.90
N PRO A 297 20.36 2.75 18.42
CA PRO A 297 19.37 3.47 17.62
C PRO A 297 19.97 4.12 16.37
N PRO A 298 19.16 4.35 15.31
CA PRO A 298 19.62 5.07 14.12
C PRO A 298 20.29 6.41 14.50
N PRO A 299 21.35 6.85 13.80
CA PRO A 299 22.03 8.12 14.11
C PRO A 299 21.10 9.34 14.13
N ASP A 300 20.08 9.35 13.27
CA ASP A 300 19.06 10.41 13.20
C ASP A 300 17.93 10.26 14.24
N GLY A 301 18.03 9.25 15.11
CA GLY A 301 17.00 8.83 16.05
C GLY A 301 15.84 8.07 15.40
N LEU A 302 15.02 7.44 16.25
CA LEU A 302 13.77 6.79 15.84
C LEU A 302 12.71 7.83 15.44
N LEU A 303 11.85 7.50 14.48
CA LEU A 303 10.74 8.38 14.11
C LEU A 303 9.60 8.26 15.12
N SER A 304 9.10 9.41 15.55
CA SER A 304 7.81 9.48 16.25
C SER A 304 6.67 8.97 15.37
N TYR A 305 5.54 8.62 15.99
CA TYR A 305 4.32 8.28 15.27
C TYR A 305 3.93 9.36 14.26
N GLU A 306 4.02 10.64 14.67
CA GLU A 306 3.59 11.75 13.82
C GLU A 306 4.51 11.95 12.61
N GLN A 307 5.83 11.82 12.79
CA GLN A 307 6.78 11.87 11.67
C GLN A 307 6.52 10.72 10.70
N SER A 308 6.29 9.51 11.22
CA SER A 308 6.00 8.33 10.41
C SER A 308 4.73 8.50 9.57
N VAL A 309 3.66 9.05 10.15
CA VAL A 309 2.41 9.35 9.43
C VAL A 309 2.61 10.46 8.40
N ARG A 310 3.32 11.55 8.76
CA ARG A 310 3.62 12.64 7.80
C ARG A 310 4.38 12.11 6.60
N LEU A 311 5.38 11.26 6.81
CA LEU A 311 6.16 10.65 5.74
C LEU A 311 5.28 9.76 4.87
N ALA A 312 4.48 8.88 5.46
CA ALA A 312 3.56 8.03 4.71
C ALA A 312 2.55 8.84 3.86
N LEU A 313 1.94 9.88 4.43
CA LEU A 313 0.97 10.74 3.72
C LEU A 313 1.62 11.62 2.65
N GLN A 314 2.80 12.18 2.92
CA GLN A 314 3.53 12.99 1.95
C GLN A 314 3.88 12.15 0.72
N ARG A 315 4.38 10.92 0.93
CA ARG A 315 4.75 10.01 -0.15
C ARG A 315 3.56 9.50 -0.96
N GLU A 316 2.38 9.34 -0.34
CA GLU A 316 1.13 9.07 -1.05
C GLU A 316 0.64 10.26 -1.87
N ALA A 317 0.71 11.48 -1.32
CA ALA A 317 0.33 12.71 -2.00
C ALA A 317 1.26 13.02 -3.18
N GLU A 318 2.54 12.66 -3.05
CA GLU A 318 3.52 12.70 -4.14
C GLU A 318 3.14 11.79 -5.31
N GLY A 319 2.28 10.79 -5.09
CA GLY A 319 1.40 10.19 -6.11
C GLY A 319 2.03 9.98 -7.49
N ALA A 320 3.31 9.61 -7.52
CA ALA A 320 4.08 9.53 -8.76
C ALA A 320 3.64 8.27 -9.52
N VAL A 321 2.51 8.40 -10.21
CA VAL A 321 2.25 7.63 -11.43
C VAL A 321 3.13 8.25 -12.50
N ASP A 322 4.45 8.07 -12.35
CA ASP A 322 5.38 8.38 -13.41
C ASP A 322 5.52 7.13 -14.26
N THR A 323 4.77 7.09 -15.36
CA THR A 323 5.30 6.52 -16.60
C THR A 323 6.50 7.37 -17.00
N ASN A 324 7.65 7.11 -16.38
CA ASN A 324 8.94 7.39 -16.98
C ASN A 324 10.00 6.49 -16.35
N TRP A 325 10.35 5.43 -17.08
CA TRP A 325 11.32 4.39 -16.72
C TRP A 325 12.79 4.88 -16.62
N ALA A 326 13.03 6.20 -16.54
CA ALA A 326 14.37 6.79 -16.72
C ALA A 326 14.85 7.74 -15.60
N ALA A 327 14.22 7.76 -14.42
CA ALA A 327 14.77 8.49 -13.27
C ALA A 327 15.47 7.53 -12.29
N VAL A 328 16.62 6.99 -12.69
CA VAL A 328 17.55 6.29 -11.80
C VAL A 328 18.47 7.32 -11.16
N ALA A 329 18.40 7.46 -9.83
CA ALA A 329 19.54 7.55 -8.89
C ALA A 329 19.14 8.21 -7.55
N GLY A 330 19.35 7.47 -6.46
CA GLY A 330 19.78 8.04 -5.17
C GLY A 330 18.71 8.61 -4.24
N GLY A 331 18.41 7.90 -3.16
CA GLY A 331 17.69 8.41 -1.99
C GLY A 331 16.92 7.31 -1.27
N LEU A 332 17.41 6.93 -0.09
CA LEU A 332 16.95 5.77 0.69
C LEU A 332 15.65 5.99 1.48
N ASP A 333 14.97 7.09 1.24
CA ASP A 333 13.69 7.43 1.85
C ASP A 333 12.49 6.67 1.22
N GLN A 334 12.75 5.47 0.66
CA GLN A 334 11.79 4.64 -0.08
C GLN A 334 10.98 3.67 0.79
N ALA A 335 11.36 3.44 2.05
CA ALA A 335 10.66 2.49 2.91
C ALA A 335 9.18 2.83 3.11
N ALA A 336 8.83 4.12 3.13
CA ALA A 336 7.46 4.58 3.32
C ALA A 336 6.68 4.78 2.00
N LYS A 337 7.25 4.45 0.83
CA LYS A 337 6.56 4.55 -0.48
C LYS A 337 5.77 3.28 -0.78
N PRO A 338 4.64 3.36 -1.50
CA PRO A 338 4.03 2.19 -2.11
C PRO A 338 5.01 1.49 -3.07
N LEU A 339 5.07 0.16 -3.05
CA LEU A 339 5.80 -0.66 -4.00
C LEU A 339 4.85 -1.29 -5.03
N PRO A 340 5.30 -1.63 -6.25
CA PRO A 340 4.47 -2.31 -7.27
C PRO A 340 3.82 -3.62 -6.79
N ASN A 341 4.44 -4.30 -5.83
CA ASN A 341 3.97 -5.54 -5.24
C ASN A 341 3.15 -5.34 -3.95
N ASP A 342 2.93 -4.10 -3.50
CA ASP A 342 2.03 -3.86 -2.38
C ASP A 342 0.61 -4.30 -2.75
N PRO A 343 -0.18 -4.82 -1.81
CA PRO A 343 -1.52 -5.30 -2.11
C PRO A 343 -2.43 -4.18 -2.64
N GLU A 344 -3.33 -4.49 -3.57
CA GLU A 344 -4.27 -3.49 -4.15
C GLU A 344 -5.07 -2.72 -3.10
N TRP A 345 -5.36 -3.34 -1.94
CA TRP A 345 -6.09 -2.71 -0.84
C TRP A 345 -5.29 -1.65 -0.06
N ALA A 346 -3.96 -1.57 -0.24
CA ALA A 346 -3.13 -0.53 0.37
C ALA A 346 -3.31 0.84 -0.31
N GLY A 347 -3.79 0.85 -1.55
CA GLY A 347 -4.11 2.08 -2.26
C GLY A 347 -5.29 2.84 -1.63
N GLU A 348 -5.52 4.05 -2.09
CA GLU A 348 -6.84 4.65 -1.86
C GLU A 348 -7.92 3.81 -2.54
N ARG A 349 -9.14 3.80 -2.00
CA ARG A 349 -10.26 3.07 -2.61
C ARG A 349 -10.56 3.66 -4.00
N VAL A 350 -10.00 3.09 -5.06
CA VAL A 350 -10.24 3.60 -6.41
C VAL A 350 -11.48 2.93 -6.97
N TYR A 351 -12.49 3.72 -7.28
CA TYR A 351 -13.59 3.27 -8.11
C TYR A 351 -13.27 3.57 -9.57
N THR A 352 -13.42 2.57 -10.43
CA THR A 352 -13.21 2.72 -11.86
C THR A 352 -14.46 2.28 -12.62
N ASP A 353 -14.87 3.06 -13.61
CA ASP A 353 -15.79 2.63 -14.67
C ASP A 353 -15.03 2.68 -15.99
N ASP A 354 -14.79 1.53 -16.60
CA ASP A 354 -13.94 1.37 -17.78
C ASP A 354 -14.73 0.69 -18.89
N ARG A 355 -14.80 1.34 -20.05
CA ARG A 355 -15.61 0.90 -21.17
C ARG A 355 -14.90 1.12 -22.47
N THR A 356 -14.90 0.08 -23.30
CA THR A 356 -14.38 0.15 -24.67
C THR A 356 -15.51 -0.13 -25.64
N LEU A 357 -15.68 0.76 -26.62
CA LEU A 357 -16.57 0.53 -27.76
C LEU A 357 -15.73 0.45 -29.03
N ARG A 358 -16.07 -0.53 -29.87
CA ARG A 358 -15.38 -0.79 -31.14
C ARG A 358 -16.17 -0.21 -32.31
N PHE A 359 -15.46 0.46 -33.21
CA PHE A 359 -15.99 1.08 -34.42
C PHE A 359 -15.23 0.53 -35.64
N PRO A 360 -15.82 -0.41 -36.40
CA PRO A 360 -15.13 -1.09 -37.50
C PRO A 360 -14.85 -0.19 -38.71
N ASP A 361 -15.58 0.91 -38.84
CA ASP A 361 -15.57 1.78 -40.04
C ASP A 361 -14.93 3.17 -39.79
N LEU A 362 -14.37 3.39 -38.59
CA LEU A 362 -13.71 4.64 -38.21
C LEU A 362 -12.26 4.40 -37.81
N THR A 363 -11.34 5.26 -38.24
CA THR A 363 -9.94 5.24 -37.80
C THR A 363 -9.74 6.10 -36.54
N PRO A 364 -8.67 5.86 -35.74
CA PRO A 364 -8.35 6.71 -34.59
C PRO A 364 -8.21 8.18 -34.96
N GLU A 365 -7.66 8.48 -36.15
CA GLU A 365 -7.46 9.83 -36.66
C GLU A 365 -8.78 10.56 -36.95
N GLN A 366 -9.86 9.82 -37.24
CA GLN A 366 -11.21 10.37 -37.41
C GLN A 366 -11.90 10.61 -36.06
N LEU A 367 -11.68 9.73 -35.07
CA LEU A 367 -12.28 9.88 -33.74
C LEU A 367 -11.60 10.98 -32.91
N TRP A 368 -10.28 11.12 -33.03
CA TRP A 368 -9.48 11.97 -32.15
C TRP A 368 -9.89 13.45 -32.14
N PRO A 369 -10.14 14.12 -33.29
CA PRO A 369 -10.57 15.52 -33.30
C PRO A 369 -11.86 15.76 -32.48
N VAL A 370 -12.79 14.80 -32.50
CA VAL A 370 -14.03 14.88 -31.73
C VAL A 370 -13.77 14.70 -30.23
N VAL A 371 -12.85 13.81 -29.85
CA VAL A 371 -12.43 13.59 -28.46
C VAL A 371 -11.71 14.83 -27.90
N GLU A 372 -10.79 15.42 -28.66
CA GLU A 372 -10.08 16.65 -28.29
C GLU A 372 -11.05 17.85 -28.19
N GLY A 373 -12.12 17.86 -29.01
CA GLY A 373 -13.15 18.89 -29.02
C GLY A 373 -14.17 18.84 -27.87
N ILE A 374 -14.18 17.80 -27.02
CA ILE A 374 -15.16 17.59 -25.93
C ILE A 374 -15.25 18.79 -24.99
N GLY A 375 -16.46 19.13 -24.56
CA GLY A 375 -16.76 20.23 -23.65
C GLY A 375 -17.00 21.56 -24.37
N GLY A 376 -17.20 22.65 -23.61
CA GLY A 376 -17.40 23.98 -24.19
C GLY A 376 -18.58 24.04 -25.16
N GLN A 377 -18.37 24.59 -26.36
CA GLN A 377 -19.42 24.76 -27.38
C GLN A 377 -19.91 23.43 -27.99
N HIS A 378 -19.06 22.40 -28.03
CA HIS A 378 -19.42 21.07 -28.54
C HIS A 378 -20.16 20.21 -27.49
N GLY A 379 -20.02 20.57 -26.21
CA GLY A 379 -20.59 19.82 -25.10
C GLY A 379 -19.97 18.43 -24.93
N TRP A 380 -20.63 17.60 -24.12
CA TRP A 380 -20.09 16.31 -23.66
C TRP A 380 -20.66 15.10 -24.42
N TYR A 381 -21.26 15.33 -25.60
CA TYR A 381 -21.85 14.29 -26.47
C TYR A 381 -22.80 13.31 -25.76
N SER A 382 -23.34 13.68 -24.60
CA SER A 382 -24.23 12.88 -23.76
C SER A 382 -25.15 13.80 -22.96
N TRP A 383 -26.38 13.34 -22.68
CA TRP A 383 -27.44 13.99 -21.90
C TRP A 383 -27.23 15.48 -21.54
N PRO A 384 -27.45 16.42 -22.48
CA PRO A 384 -27.13 17.84 -22.31
C PRO A 384 -27.81 18.50 -21.09
N LEU A 385 -29.02 18.06 -20.75
CA LEU A 385 -29.77 18.55 -19.60
C LEU A 385 -29.13 18.16 -18.25
N ALA A 386 -28.62 16.93 -18.13
CA ALA A 386 -27.99 16.46 -16.90
C ALA A 386 -26.70 17.22 -16.59
N TRP A 387 -25.91 17.50 -17.62
CA TRP A 387 -24.69 18.31 -17.48
C TRP A 387 -25.00 19.76 -17.09
N ARG A 388 -26.01 20.39 -17.71
CA ARG A 388 -26.46 21.74 -17.34
C ARG A 388 -26.91 21.82 -15.88
N VAL A 389 -27.73 20.87 -15.43
CA VAL A 389 -28.17 20.78 -14.03
C VAL A 389 -26.98 20.60 -13.08
N ARG A 390 -26.03 19.73 -13.42
CA ARG A 390 -24.83 19.50 -12.61
C ARG A 390 -23.95 20.74 -12.49
N GLY A 391 -23.83 21.54 -13.54
CA GLY A 391 -23.02 22.77 -13.54
C GLY A 391 -23.63 23.91 -12.75
N VAL A 392 -24.95 24.06 -12.81
CA VAL A 392 -25.68 25.00 -11.95
C VAL A 392 -25.50 24.60 -10.49
N TRP A 393 -25.65 23.32 -10.16
CA TRP A 393 -25.43 22.81 -8.81
C TRP A 393 -23.99 23.03 -8.31
N ASP A 394 -22.98 22.79 -9.16
CA ASP A 394 -21.57 23.01 -8.82
C ASP A 394 -21.30 24.49 -8.46
N LYS A 395 -21.85 25.41 -9.26
CA LYS A 395 -21.72 26.85 -9.02
C LYS A 395 -22.39 27.28 -7.71
N ILE A 396 -23.56 26.73 -7.39
CA ILE A 396 -24.29 26.99 -6.14
C ILE A 396 -23.47 26.57 -4.92
N VAL A 397 -22.75 25.44 -5.00
CA VAL A 397 -21.90 24.97 -3.91
C VAL A 397 -20.49 25.58 -3.93
N GLY A 398 -20.20 26.57 -4.78
CA GLY A 398 -18.91 27.27 -4.86
C GLY A 398 -17.81 26.54 -5.64
N GLY A 399 -18.19 25.69 -6.60
CA GLY A 399 -17.32 25.05 -7.59
C GLY A 399 -17.17 25.86 -8.89
N ALA A 400 -16.51 25.27 -9.88
CA ALA A 400 -16.12 25.93 -11.13
C ALA A 400 -17.29 26.14 -12.12
N GLY A 401 -18.30 25.25 -12.13
CA GLY A 401 -19.46 25.33 -13.05
C GLY A 401 -19.17 24.99 -14.51
N LEU A 402 -20.19 25.10 -15.38
CA LEU A 402 -20.05 25.08 -16.86
C LEU A 402 -19.70 26.49 -17.34
N ASN A 403 -18.83 26.60 -18.35
CA ASN A 403 -18.37 27.86 -18.97
C ASN A 403 -17.16 28.56 -18.31
N ARG A 404 -16.15 27.80 -17.88
CA ARG A 404 -14.78 28.33 -17.91
C ARG A 404 -14.31 28.21 -19.36
N GLY A 405 -14.29 29.34 -20.07
CA GLY A 405 -13.86 29.37 -21.48
C GLY A 405 -12.48 28.71 -21.66
N ARG A 406 -12.29 28.08 -22.82
CA ARG A 406 -11.02 27.48 -23.25
C ARG A 406 -10.39 28.31 -24.37
N ARG A 407 -9.08 28.17 -24.57
CA ARG A 407 -8.31 28.99 -25.53
C ARG A 407 -8.75 28.79 -26.98
N LEU A 408 -8.97 27.53 -27.38
CA LEU A 408 -9.43 27.15 -28.71
C LEU A 408 -10.55 26.09 -28.60
N PRO A 409 -11.57 26.10 -29.48
CA PRO A 409 -12.67 25.13 -29.43
C PRO A 409 -12.27 23.68 -29.74
N ASP A 410 -11.24 23.48 -30.57
CA ASP A 410 -10.89 22.19 -31.19
C ASP A 410 -9.49 21.68 -30.84
N ARG A 411 -8.75 22.40 -29.99
CA ARG A 411 -7.38 22.09 -29.64
C ARG A 411 -7.14 22.27 -28.15
N LEU A 412 -6.60 21.25 -27.51
CA LEU A 412 -6.27 21.25 -26.08
C LEU A 412 -4.76 21.32 -25.86
N ARG A 413 -4.37 21.85 -24.70
CA ARG A 413 -3.02 21.73 -24.13
C ARG A 413 -3.11 21.31 -22.68
N VAL A 414 -2.05 20.67 -22.18
CA VAL A 414 -1.92 20.38 -20.75
C VAL A 414 -2.11 21.67 -19.95
N GLY A 415 -2.96 21.61 -18.94
CA GLY A 415 -3.36 22.74 -18.10
C GLY A 415 -4.61 23.50 -18.56
N ASP A 416 -5.11 23.29 -19.78
CA ASP A 416 -6.31 23.98 -20.27
C ASP A 416 -7.56 23.58 -19.46
N PRO A 417 -8.46 24.53 -19.14
CA PRO A 417 -9.75 24.22 -18.55
C PRO A 417 -10.72 23.69 -19.61
N VAL A 418 -11.42 22.61 -19.29
CA VAL A 418 -12.53 22.05 -20.08
C VAL A 418 -13.75 22.00 -19.17
N ASP A 419 -14.52 23.09 -19.14
CA ASP A 419 -15.61 23.30 -18.18
C ASP A 419 -15.11 23.23 -16.71
N TRP A 420 -15.55 22.22 -15.96
CA TRP A 420 -15.13 21.95 -14.58
C TRP A 420 -14.01 20.90 -14.51
N TRP A 421 -13.37 20.58 -15.64
CA TRP A 421 -12.20 19.71 -15.72
C TRP A 421 -10.96 20.51 -16.10
N ARG A 422 -9.79 19.95 -15.82
CA ARG A 422 -8.50 20.45 -16.30
C ARG A 422 -7.79 19.34 -17.06
N VAL A 423 -7.20 19.67 -18.20
CA VAL A 423 -6.31 18.76 -18.93
C VAL A 423 -5.07 18.51 -18.07
N GLU A 424 -4.87 17.26 -17.69
CA GLU A 424 -3.72 16.85 -16.88
C GLU A 424 -2.64 16.21 -17.75
N GLU A 425 -3.04 15.34 -18.68
CA GLU A 425 -2.17 14.75 -19.69
C GLU A 425 -2.84 14.77 -21.06
N LEU A 426 -2.03 14.92 -22.11
CA LEU A 426 -2.48 14.92 -23.50
C LEU A 426 -1.38 14.31 -24.40
N GLU A 427 -1.71 13.18 -25.01
CA GLU A 427 -0.94 12.56 -26.09
C GLU A 427 -1.77 12.64 -27.38
N PRO A 428 -1.44 13.57 -28.30
CA PRO A 428 -2.22 13.78 -29.52
C PRO A 428 -2.41 12.49 -30.34
N GLY A 429 -3.65 12.23 -30.75
CA GLY A 429 -4.02 11.02 -31.50
C GLY A 429 -4.25 9.77 -30.64
N HIS A 430 -3.97 9.82 -29.33
CA HIS A 430 -3.94 8.61 -28.51
C HIS A 430 -4.66 8.74 -27.17
N ARG A 431 -4.31 9.71 -26.30
CA ARG A 431 -4.78 9.74 -24.90
C ARG A 431 -5.05 11.16 -24.39
N LEU A 432 -6.20 11.33 -23.74
CA LEU A 432 -6.59 12.58 -23.06
C LEU A 432 -7.00 12.27 -21.63
N LEU A 433 -6.32 12.87 -20.64
CA LEU A 433 -6.64 12.74 -19.22
C LEU A 433 -7.15 14.07 -18.67
N LEU A 434 -8.33 14.03 -18.08
CA LEU A 434 -9.00 15.18 -17.48
C LEU A 434 -9.15 14.99 -15.98
N ARG A 435 -8.71 15.95 -15.18
CA ARG A 435 -8.91 15.99 -13.73
C ARG A 435 -10.07 16.89 -13.33
N ALA A 436 -10.94 16.43 -12.45
CA ALA A 436 -12.07 17.20 -11.98
C ALA A 436 -11.64 18.36 -11.07
N GLU A 437 -12.17 19.55 -11.33
CA GLU A 437 -12.08 20.74 -10.47
C GLU A 437 -13.41 21.05 -9.74
N MET A 438 -14.48 20.34 -10.09
CA MET A 438 -15.78 20.46 -9.43
C MET A 438 -15.69 20.05 -7.96
N ARG A 439 -16.61 20.55 -7.13
CA ARG A 439 -16.70 20.11 -5.73
C ARG A 439 -17.30 18.71 -5.69
N VAL A 440 -16.44 17.73 -5.48
CA VAL A 440 -16.79 16.35 -5.16
C VAL A 440 -16.14 15.96 -3.83
N SER A 441 -16.78 15.05 -3.10
CA SER A 441 -16.19 14.48 -1.88
C SER A 441 -15.15 13.43 -2.26
N GLY A 442 -14.08 13.82 -2.95
CA GLY A 442 -13.07 12.93 -3.52
C GLY A 442 -12.20 13.61 -4.57
N ARG A 443 -11.40 12.83 -5.29
CA ARG A 443 -10.68 13.20 -6.51
C ARG A 443 -11.24 12.39 -7.68
N ALA A 444 -11.40 13.00 -8.85
CA ALA A 444 -11.99 12.33 -10.01
C ALA A 444 -11.20 12.63 -11.27
N TRP A 445 -11.07 11.64 -12.13
CA TRP A 445 -10.47 11.73 -13.45
C TRP A 445 -11.38 11.09 -14.50
N LEU A 446 -11.26 11.58 -15.73
CA LEU A 446 -11.89 11.00 -16.90
C LEU A 446 -10.84 10.90 -18.00
N GLU A 447 -10.65 9.70 -18.50
CA GLU A 447 -9.67 9.36 -19.52
C GLU A 447 -10.37 8.89 -20.79
N PHE A 448 -9.85 9.33 -21.92
CA PHE A 448 -10.22 8.86 -23.25
C PHE A 448 -8.98 8.30 -23.94
N THR A 449 -9.10 7.12 -24.54
CA THR A 449 -8.03 6.52 -25.36
C THR A 449 -8.58 6.04 -26.69
N THR A 450 -7.88 6.36 -27.77
CA THR A 450 -8.15 5.83 -29.11
C THR A 450 -7.03 4.89 -29.53
N SER A 451 -7.39 3.68 -29.97
CA SER A 451 -6.44 2.68 -30.45
C SER A 451 -6.91 2.02 -31.73
N LYS A 452 -5.97 1.57 -32.56
CA LYS A 452 -6.28 0.85 -33.80
C LYS A 452 -6.77 -0.56 -33.51
N ALA A 453 -7.85 -0.99 -34.15
CA ALA A 453 -8.46 -2.30 -33.93
C ALA A 453 -8.80 -2.97 -35.28
N GLY A 454 -7.80 -3.60 -35.90
CA GLY A 454 -7.92 -4.17 -37.25
C GLY A 454 -8.04 -3.08 -38.30
N ARG A 455 -9.14 -3.08 -39.08
CA ARG A 455 -9.47 -2.03 -40.06
C ARG A 455 -10.17 -0.80 -39.46
N GLY A 456 -10.59 -0.89 -38.18
CA GLY A 456 -11.29 0.19 -37.47
C GLY A 456 -10.54 0.64 -36.22
N SER A 457 -11.27 1.15 -35.24
CA SER A 457 -10.73 1.72 -34.00
C SER A 457 -11.54 1.31 -32.77
N ASP A 458 -10.88 1.36 -31.62
CA ASP A 458 -11.49 1.24 -30.30
C ASP A 458 -11.41 2.60 -29.60
N LEU A 459 -12.53 3.03 -29.00
CA LEU A 459 -12.61 4.17 -28.09
C LEU A 459 -12.83 3.64 -26.67
N ARG A 460 -11.82 3.81 -25.82
CA ARG A 460 -11.90 3.51 -24.39
C ARG A 460 -12.22 4.78 -23.61
N GLN A 461 -13.16 4.68 -22.68
CA GLN A 461 -13.55 5.72 -21.75
C GLN A 461 -13.39 5.17 -20.34
N ARG A 462 -12.57 5.84 -19.53
CA ARG A 462 -12.27 5.38 -18.18
C ARG A 462 -12.50 6.51 -17.18
N ALA A 463 -13.49 6.36 -16.32
CA ALA A 463 -13.75 7.25 -15.20
C ALA A 463 -13.12 6.69 -13.93
N ILE A 464 -12.26 7.47 -13.29
CA ILE A 464 -11.51 7.09 -12.09
C ILE A 464 -11.96 8.00 -10.96
N PHE A 465 -12.35 7.44 -9.82
CA PHE A 465 -12.79 8.22 -8.66
C PHE A 465 -12.22 7.69 -7.37
N ILE A 466 -11.59 8.59 -6.61
CA ILE A 466 -11.04 8.32 -5.30
C ILE A 466 -11.90 9.07 -4.27
N PRO A 467 -12.68 8.38 -3.43
CA PRO A 467 -13.60 8.97 -2.47
C PRO A 467 -12.86 9.57 -1.28
N LYS A 468 -13.35 10.71 -0.78
CA LYS A 468 -12.97 11.27 0.52
C LYS A 468 -14.04 10.91 1.57
N GLY A 469 -13.75 9.89 2.38
CA GLY A 469 -14.63 9.39 3.44
C GLY A 469 -15.98 8.86 2.92
N ILE A 470 -16.96 8.66 3.82
CA ILE A 470 -18.28 8.07 3.49
C ILE A 470 -19.05 8.89 2.46
N ARG A 471 -18.98 10.22 2.53
CA ARG A 471 -19.67 11.10 1.57
C ARG A 471 -19.19 10.88 0.13
N GLY A 472 -17.90 10.61 -0.05
CA GLY A 472 -17.35 10.25 -1.35
C GLY A 472 -17.87 8.92 -1.86
N GLN A 473 -17.92 7.91 -0.99
CA GLN A 473 -18.42 6.58 -1.36
C GLN A 473 -19.91 6.63 -1.75
N LEU A 474 -20.74 7.34 -0.97
CA LEU A 474 -22.15 7.56 -1.29
C LEU A 474 -22.32 8.36 -2.59
N TYR A 475 -21.46 9.36 -2.83
CA TYR A 475 -21.46 10.11 -4.08
C TYR A 475 -21.20 9.19 -5.28
N TRP A 476 -20.18 8.33 -5.21
CA TRP A 476 -19.91 7.36 -6.28
C TRP A 476 -21.07 6.38 -6.47
N ALA A 477 -21.60 5.81 -5.38
CA ALA A 477 -22.72 4.88 -5.44
C ALA A 477 -23.97 5.52 -6.09
N PHE A 478 -24.19 6.81 -5.86
CA PHE A 478 -25.27 7.56 -6.50
C PHE A 478 -25.02 7.83 -7.98
N VAL A 479 -23.78 8.18 -8.38
CA VAL A 479 -23.45 8.58 -9.76
C VAL A 479 -23.19 7.36 -10.68
N SER A 480 -22.64 6.27 -10.15
CA SER A 480 -22.26 5.07 -10.92
C SER A 480 -23.40 4.46 -11.77
N PRO A 481 -24.66 4.36 -11.30
CA PRO A 481 -25.77 3.91 -12.14
C PRO A 481 -25.98 4.77 -13.39
N PHE A 482 -25.74 6.08 -13.31
CA PHE A 482 -25.86 7.00 -14.45
C PHE A 482 -24.76 6.78 -15.48
N HIS A 483 -23.55 6.38 -15.06
CA HIS A 483 -22.48 6.01 -15.99
C HIS A 483 -22.89 4.91 -16.96
N ARG A 484 -23.78 3.98 -16.51
CA ARG A 484 -24.36 2.93 -17.38
C ARG A 484 -25.01 3.48 -18.64
N PHE A 485 -25.61 4.66 -18.57
CA PHE A 485 -26.32 5.28 -19.68
C PHE A 485 -25.49 6.38 -20.35
N ILE A 486 -24.73 7.17 -19.57
CA ILE A 486 -23.98 8.33 -20.07
C ILE A 486 -22.83 7.93 -20.98
N PHE A 487 -21.95 7.02 -20.54
CA PHE A 487 -20.73 6.71 -21.31
C PHE A 487 -21.02 6.00 -22.65
N PRO A 488 -21.89 4.98 -22.74
CA PRO A 488 -22.21 4.36 -24.02
C PRO A 488 -22.90 5.33 -24.99
N ALA A 489 -23.75 6.23 -24.49
CA ALA A 489 -24.35 7.27 -25.31
C ALA A 489 -23.30 8.28 -25.80
N MET A 490 -22.36 8.66 -24.92
CA MET A 490 -21.23 9.53 -25.24
C MET A 490 -20.38 8.94 -26.37
N ALA A 491 -19.89 7.69 -26.22
CA ALA A 491 -19.08 7.03 -27.22
C ALA A 491 -19.79 6.92 -28.59
N LYS A 492 -21.07 6.53 -28.61
CA LYS A 492 -21.87 6.46 -29.85
C LYS A 492 -22.05 7.82 -30.52
N ASN A 493 -22.25 8.88 -29.74
CA ASN A 493 -22.43 10.22 -30.29
C ASN A 493 -21.10 10.84 -30.75
N ILE A 494 -19.98 10.51 -30.10
CA ILE A 494 -18.63 10.85 -30.58
C ILE A 494 -18.41 10.20 -31.95
N ALA A 495 -18.68 8.90 -32.08
CA ALA A 495 -18.55 8.19 -33.36
C ALA A 495 -19.44 8.80 -34.47
N ARG A 496 -20.72 9.08 -34.16
CA ARG A 496 -21.63 9.75 -35.12
C ARG A 496 -21.18 11.15 -35.53
N ALA A 497 -20.48 11.87 -34.65
CA ALA A 497 -19.92 13.17 -34.98
C ALA A 497 -18.67 13.03 -35.85
N ALA A 498 -17.86 11.98 -35.65
CA ALA A 498 -16.71 11.66 -36.49
C ALA A 498 -17.09 11.14 -37.89
N GLU A 499 -18.30 10.58 -38.06
CA GLU A 499 -18.86 10.18 -39.36
C GLU A 499 -19.33 11.37 -40.22
N LYS A 500 -19.58 12.53 -39.61
CA LYS A 500 -20.02 13.73 -40.34
C LYS A 500 -18.78 14.47 -40.87
N PRO A 501 -18.73 14.78 -42.18
CA PRO A 501 -17.57 15.39 -42.82
C PRO A 501 -17.29 16.82 -42.34
#